data_AF-A0A1I1QPC1-F1
#
_entry.id   AF-A0A1I1QPC1-F1
#
_cell.length_a   1.000
_cell.length_b   1.000
_cell.length_c   1.000
_cell.angle_alpha   90.00
_cell.angle_beta   90.00
_cell.angle_gamma   90.00
#
_symmetry.space_group_name_H-M   'P 1'
#
loop_
_entity.id
_entity.type
_entity.pdbx_description
1 polymer ?
#
loop_
_entity_poly.entity_id
_entity_poly.type
_entity_poly.pdbx_seq_one_letter_code
_entity_poly.pdbx_strand_id
1 'polypeptide(L)'
;MICPFSFSIGAANTLVDNINVEPGATYPYHNHPAGEEIFVISGEATLESATLSQGDYLYTPPNFKHSVTTKAGCTMLFVVPEEVEIL
;
A
#
# COMPACT_ATOMS: atom_id res chain seq x y z
N MET A 1 2.16 2.01 15.49
CA MET A 1 0.72 2.33 15.40
C MET A 1 0.24 1.69 14.11
N ILE A 2 -0.63 0.67 14.19
CA ILE A 2 -1.11 -0.05 12.99
C ILE A 2 -2.23 0.79 12.38
N CYS A 3 -2.14 1.07 11.07
CA CYS A 3 -3.14 1.84 10.34
C CYS A 3 -4.47 1.06 10.30
N PRO A 4 -5.62 1.65 10.67
CA PRO A 4 -6.91 0.95 10.63
C PRO A 4 -7.40 0.81 9.18
N PHE A 5 -7.72 -0.42 8.77
CA PHE A 5 -8.29 -0.70 7.44
C PHE A 5 -9.80 -0.45 7.43
N SER A 6 -10.28 0.37 6.49
CA SER A 6 -11.70 0.50 6.12
C SER A 6 -12.06 -0.55 5.07
N PHE A 7 -13.28 -1.08 5.11
CA PHE A 7 -13.78 -2.04 4.10
C PHE A 7 -14.47 -1.28 2.95
N SER A 8 -14.08 -1.57 1.70
CA SER A 8 -14.80 -1.14 0.49
C SER A 8 -14.94 -2.28 -0.54
N ILE A 9 -16.01 -2.21 -1.33
CA ILE A 9 -16.57 -3.26 -2.20
C ILE A 9 -15.70 -3.51 -3.44
N GLY A 10 -15.28 -4.76 -3.66
CA GLY A 10 -14.65 -5.27 -4.88
C GLY A 10 -15.07 -6.72 -5.19
N ALA A 11 -14.77 -7.22 -6.39
CA ALA A 11 -15.15 -8.57 -6.82
C ALA A 11 -14.52 -9.63 -5.89
N ALA A 12 -15.36 -10.35 -5.13
CA ALA A 12 -15.09 -11.43 -4.15
C ALA A 12 -13.87 -11.29 -3.22
N ASN A 13 -12.66 -11.08 -3.74
CA ASN A 13 -11.38 -11.07 -3.03
C ASN A 13 -10.51 -9.83 -3.29
N THR A 14 -10.90 -8.93 -4.21
CA THR A 14 -10.13 -7.70 -4.49
C THR A 14 -10.52 -6.57 -3.54
N LEU A 15 -9.54 -6.04 -2.82
CA LEU A 15 -9.68 -4.83 -2.00
C LEU A 15 -9.26 -3.61 -2.83
N VAL A 16 -10.15 -2.62 -2.88
CA VAL A 16 -9.86 -1.28 -3.42
C VAL A 16 -10.22 -0.28 -2.34
N ASP A 17 -9.23 0.44 -1.79
CA ASP A 17 -9.48 1.47 -0.78
C ASP A 17 -8.43 2.59 -0.83
N ASN A 18 -8.78 3.71 -0.21
CA ASN A 18 -7.82 4.76 0.10
C ASN A 18 -7.26 4.53 1.50
N ILE A 19 -5.94 4.51 1.62
CA ILE A 19 -5.25 4.46 2.92
C ILE A 19 -4.65 5.82 3.25
N ASN A 20 -4.83 6.24 4.50
CA ASN A 20 -4.13 7.38 5.10
C ASN A 20 -3.05 6.86 6.04
N VAL A 21 -1.80 6.96 5.61
CA VAL A 21 -0.63 6.54 6.37
C VAL A 21 -0.12 7.75 7.15
N GLU A 22 -0.20 7.67 8.49
CA GLU A 22 0.24 8.75 9.38
C GLU A 22 1.76 8.99 9.32
N PRO A 23 2.24 10.21 9.64
CA PRO A 23 3.68 10.50 9.70
C PRO A 23 4.43 9.53 10.62
N GLY A 24 5.53 8.94 10.11
CA GLY A 24 6.34 7.98 10.85
C GLY A 24 5.73 6.58 10.96
N ALA A 25 4.54 6.33 10.40
CA ALA A 25 3.97 4.99 10.37
C ALA A 25 4.77 4.08 9.44
N THR A 26 4.71 2.79 9.76
CA THR A 26 5.32 1.72 8.98
C THR A 26 4.33 0.57 8.84
N TYR A 27 4.43 -0.14 7.72
CA TYR A 27 3.76 -1.41 7.51
C TYR A 27 4.83 -2.48 7.31
N PRO A 28 4.76 -3.61 8.04
CA PRO A 28 5.83 -4.60 8.07
C PRO A 28 6.06 -5.23 6.69
N TYR A 29 7.19 -5.91 6.55
CA TYR A 29 7.51 -6.67 5.35
C TYR A 29 6.42 -7.73 5.09
N HIS A 30 5.86 -7.75 3.88
CA HIS A 30 4.76 -8.64 3.53
C HIS A 30 4.84 -9.05 2.06
N ASN A 31 4.20 -10.16 1.73
CA ASN A 31 4.07 -10.68 0.38
C ASN A 31 2.74 -10.22 -0.25
N HIS A 32 2.76 -9.96 -1.56
CA HIS A 32 1.58 -9.74 -2.38
C HIS A 32 1.32 -10.96 -3.28
N PRO A 33 0.51 -11.95 -2.87
CA PRO A 33 0.34 -13.19 -3.64
C PRO A 33 -0.13 -12.95 -5.08
N ALA A 34 -1.02 -11.98 -5.27
CA ALA A 34 -1.60 -11.61 -6.57
C ALA A 34 -1.13 -10.24 -7.11
N GLY A 35 -0.16 -9.59 -6.45
CA GLY A 35 0.34 -8.26 -6.82
C GLY A 35 -0.46 -7.12 -6.19
N GLU A 36 -0.06 -5.88 -6.52
CA GLU A 36 -0.68 -4.64 -6.02
C GLU A 36 -0.51 -3.51 -7.03
N GLU A 37 -1.49 -2.61 -7.08
CA GLU A 37 -1.39 -1.32 -7.76
C GLU A 37 -1.59 -0.20 -6.75
N ILE A 38 -0.73 0.82 -6.79
CA ILE A 38 -0.81 2.00 -5.92
C ILE A 38 -0.80 3.27 -6.77
N PHE A 39 -1.63 4.23 -6.39
CA PHE A 39 -1.57 5.61 -6.86
C PHE A 39 -1.50 6.58 -5.68
N VAL A 40 -0.49 7.45 -5.66
CA VAL A 40 -0.30 8.40 -4.56
C VAL A 40 -1.15 9.65 -4.80
N ILE A 41 -2.12 9.88 -3.90
CA ILE A 41 -3.01 11.04 -3.93
C ILE A 41 -2.31 12.27 -3.36
N SER A 42 -1.58 12.12 -2.25
CA SER A 42 -0.83 13.20 -1.60
C SER A 42 0.22 12.65 -0.63
N GLY A 43 1.30 13.41 -0.39
CA GLY A 43 2.38 13.01 0.53
C GLY A 43 3.44 12.15 -0.15
N GLU A 44 4.18 11.39 0.66
CA GLU A 44 5.31 10.57 0.21
C GLU A 44 5.39 9.27 1.03
N ALA A 45 5.60 8.14 0.35
CA ALA A 45 5.88 6.86 0.98
C ALA A 45 7.02 6.13 0.25
N THR A 46 7.80 5.37 1.00
CA THR A 46 8.85 4.48 0.46
C THR A 46 8.40 3.04 0.59
N LEU A 47 8.35 2.35 -0.55
CA LEU A 47 8.04 0.94 -0.73
C LEU A 47 9.33 0.23 -1.15
N GLU A 48 9.99 -0.43 -0.21
CA GLU A 48 11.41 -0.81 -0.26
C GLU A 48 12.37 0.26 -0.76
N SER A 49 12.75 0.20 -2.03
CA SER A 49 13.71 1.11 -2.65
C SER A 49 13.05 2.18 -3.50
N ALA A 50 11.72 2.12 -3.69
CA ALA A 50 10.96 3.08 -4.46
C ALA A 50 10.30 4.10 -3.52
N THR A 51 10.71 5.36 -3.63
CA THR A 51 9.98 6.47 -3.01
C THR A 51 8.97 7.00 -4.01
N LEU A 52 7.69 6.96 -3.62
CA LEU A 52 6.57 7.47 -4.40
C LEU A 52 6.07 8.77 -3.78
N SER A 53 5.81 9.74 -4.63
CA SER A 53 5.28 11.06 -4.32
C SER A 53 3.96 11.29 -5.04
N GLN A 54 3.27 12.39 -4.71
CA GLN A 54 1.98 12.74 -5.31
C GLN A 54 1.97 12.61 -6.84
N GLY A 55 1.03 11.83 -7.37
CA GLY A 55 0.86 11.58 -8.80
C GLY A 55 1.64 10.36 -9.33
N ASP A 56 2.53 9.78 -8.52
CA ASP A 56 3.22 8.55 -8.89
C ASP A 56 2.29 7.35 -8.81
N TYR A 57 2.56 6.39 -9.70
CA TYR A 57 1.89 5.10 -9.77
C TYR A 57 2.93 3.98 -9.65
N LEU A 58 2.61 2.95 -8.87
CA LEU A 58 3.42 1.75 -8.74
C LEU A 58 2.60 0.51 -9.07
N TYR A 59 3.18 -0.37 -9.89
CA TYR A 59 2.73 -1.74 -10.05
C TYR A 59 3.72 -2.68 -9.37
N THR A 60 3.22 -3.44 -8.39
CA THR A 60 3.93 -4.49 -7.68
C THR A 60 3.52 -5.84 -8.27
N PRO A 61 4.43 -6.62 -8.88
CA PRO A 61 4.08 -7.90 -9.49
C PRO A 61 3.75 -8.97 -8.43
N PRO A 62 3.01 -10.03 -8.81
CA PRO A 62 2.72 -11.16 -7.92
C PRO A 62 3.97 -11.75 -7.25
N ASN A 63 3.84 -12.09 -5.97
CA ASN A 63 4.86 -12.63 -5.08
C ASN A 63 6.06 -11.71 -4.77
N PHE A 64 5.99 -10.44 -5.18
CA PHE A 64 6.91 -9.43 -4.69
C PHE A 64 6.60 -9.09 -3.23
N LYS A 65 7.64 -8.70 -2.51
CA LYS A 65 7.57 -8.45 -1.07
C LYS A 65 8.13 -7.08 -0.77
N HIS A 66 7.44 -6.35 0.08
CA HIS A 66 7.91 -5.07 0.54
C HIS A 66 7.41 -4.69 1.92
N SER A 67 8.07 -3.70 2.51
CA SER A 67 7.60 -2.91 3.63
C SER A 67 7.18 -1.53 3.14
N VAL A 68 6.38 -0.83 3.94
CA VAL A 68 5.97 0.56 3.66
C VAL A 68 6.47 1.44 4.78
N THR A 69 7.08 2.57 4.45
CA THR A 69 7.46 3.60 5.42
C THR A 69 7.09 4.98 4.91
N THR A 70 6.82 5.91 5.83
CA THR A 70 6.67 7.34 5.49
C THR A 70 7.25 8.22 6.58
N LYS A 71 7.86 9.34 6.19
CA LYS A 71 8.35 10.35 7.14
C LYS A 71 7.28 11.37 7.50
N ALA A 72 6.52 11.84 6.51
CA ALA A 72 5.61 12.98 6.64
C ALA A 72 4.13 12.63 6.44
N GLY A 73 3.82 11.35 6.21
CA GLY A 73 2.48 10.87 5.91
C GLY A 73 2.22 10.75 4.41
N CYS A 74 1.26 9.90 4.06
CA CYS A 74 0.90 9.63 2.68
C CYS A 74 -0.56 9.19 2.56
N THR A 75 -1.28 9.68 1.56
CA THR A 75 -2.59 9.16 1.16
C THR A 75 -2.45 8.48 -0.18
N MET A 76 -2.87 7.23 -0.26
CA MET A 76 -2.72 6.39 -1.46
C MET A 76 -4.02 5.65 -1.74
N LEU A 77 -4.40 5.57 -3.01
CA LEU A 77 -5.35 4.57 -3.49
C LEU A 77 -4.57 3.29 -3.76
N PHE A 78 -5.05 2.15 -3.26
CA PHE A 78 -4.45 0.85 -3.57
C PHE A 78 -5.49 -0.14 -4.08
N VAL A 79 -5.04 -1.05 -4.93
CA VAL A 79 -5.80 -2.20 -5.44
C VAL A 79 -4.99 -3.44 -5.13
N VAL A 80 -5.57 -4.33 -4.31
CA VAL A 80 -4.94 -5.58 -3.88
C VAL A 80 -5.89 -6.72 -4.23
N PRO A 81 -5.57 -7.57 -5.23
CA PRO A 81 -6.47 -8.63 -5.69
C PRO A 81 -6.63 -9.82 -4.73
N GLU A 82 -5.70 -9.99 -3.79
CA GLU A 82 -5.65 -11.06 -2.79
C GLU A 82 -4.99 -10.56 -1.50
N GLU A 83 -5.44 -11.03 -0.34
CA GLU A 83 -4.91 -10.61 0.97
C GLU A 83 -3.39 -10.77 1.06
N VAL A 84 -2.73 -9.78 1.67
CA VAL A 84 -1.28 -9.80 1.89
C VAL A 84 -0.88 -10.76 2.99
N GLU A 85 0.32 -11.33 2.88
CA GLU A 85 0.87 -12.24 3.90
C GLU A 85 1.97 -11.52 4.68
N ILE A 86 1.74 -11.25 5.97
CA ILE A 86 2.76 -10.64 6.84
C ILE A 86 3.88 -11.65 7.14
N LEU A 87 5.13 -11.20 7.08
CA LEU A 87 6.34 -12.02 7.28
C LEU A 87 7.11 -11.65 8.56
#